data_AF-A0A820CNM4-F1
#
_entry.id   AF-A0A820CNM4-F1
#
_cell.length_a   1.000
_cell.length_b   1.000
_cell.length_c   1.000
_cell.angle_alpha   90.00
_cell.angle_beta   90.00
_cell.angle_gamma   90.00
#
_symmetry.space_group_name_H-M   'P 1'
#
loop_
_entity.id
_entity.type
_entity.pdbx_description
1 polymer ?
#
loop_
_entity_poly.entity_id
_entity_poly.type
_entity_poly.pdbx_seq_one_letter_code
_entity_poly.pdbx_strand_id
1 'polypeptide(L)' 'MGDTNGQVVAGGHDKGNQLNGPTDVLIDKETDSLIICDYGNRRVVRWPSRSGTTPG' A
#
# COMPACT_ATOMS: atom_id res chain seq x y z
N MET A 1 13.05 -5.42 -11.66
CA MET A 1 12.31 -4.14 -11.49
C MET A 1 11.13 -4.46 -10.60
N GLY A 2 11.15 -4.00 -9.34
CA GLY A 2 10.17 -4.40 -8.33
C GLY A 2 8.83 -3.72 -8.57
N ASP A 3 7.77 -4.53 -8.63
CA ASP A 3 6.39 -4.05 -8.64
C ASP A 3 6.12 -3.27 -7.33
N THR A 4 6.05 -1.95 -7.42
CA THR A 4 5.56 -1.07 -6.34
C THR A 4 4.02 -1.08 -6.26
N ASN A 5 3.40 -2.14 -6.76
CA ASN A 5 1.96 -2.25 -6.87
C ASN A 5 1.39 -2.66 -5.50
N GLY A 6 0.38 -1.91 -5.07
CA GLY A 6 -0.25 -2.13 -3.77
C GLY A 6 -1.01 -3.42 -3.77
N GLN A 7 -0.75 -4.25 -2.76
CA GLN A 7 -1.56 -5.42 -2.56
C GLN A 7 -2.81 -5.00 -1.80
N VAL A 8 -3.97 -5.26 -2.37
CA VAL A 8 -5.23 -5.13 -1.64
C VAL A 8 -5.28 -6.22 -0.60
N VAL A 9 -5.37 -5.83 0.67
CA VAL A 9 -5.45 -6.77 1.80
C VAL A 9 -6.89 -6.96 2.28
N ALA A 10 -7.79 -6.02 1.96
CA ALA A 10 -9.23 -6.14 2.20
C ALA A 10 -10.04 -5.21 1.27
N GLY A 11 -11.24 -5.65 0.89
CA GLY A 11 -12.14 -4.89 0.01
C GLY A 11 -11.65 -4.79 -1.44
N GLY A 12 -12.17 -3.83 -2.21
CA GLY A 12 -11.77 -3.58 -3.59
C GLY A 12 -12.85 -3.89 -4.62
N HIS A 13 -13.12 -2.91 -5.48
CA HIS A 13 -14.01 -3.01 -6.64
C HIS A 13 -13.30 -2.29 -7.77
N ASP A 14 -12.77 -3.02 -8.76
CA ASP A 14 -12.21 -2.63 -10.07
C ASP A 14 -11.50 -1.26 -10.22
N LYS A 15 -10.94 -0.71 -9.14
CA LYS A 15 -10.21 0.55 -9.16
C LYS A 15 -8.73 0.23 -9.10
N GLY A 16 -7.97 0.78 -10.04
CA GLY A 16 -6.56 0.45 -10.29
C GLY A 16 -5.62 0.63 -9.09
N ASN A 17 -4.33 0.62 -9.34
CA ASN A 17 -3.29 0.69 -8.30
C ASN A 17 -3.12 2.09 -7.64
N GLN A 18 -3.97 3.07 -7.96
CA GLN A 18 -3.93 4.43 -7.41
C GLN A 18 -4.84 4.59 -6.18
N LEU A 19 -4.43 5.43 -5.22
CA LEU A 19 -5.25 5.79 -4.06
C LEU A 19 -6.38 6.76 -4.43
N ASN A 20 -7.48 6.72 -3.70
CA ASN A 20 -8.63 7.60 -3.87
C ASN A 20 -9.22 7.97 -2.50
N GLY A 21 -8.90 9.18 -2.03
CA GLY A 21 -9.37 9.67 -0.72
C GLY A 21 -8.95 8.78 0.45
N PRO A 22 -7.65 8.51 0.66
CA PRO A 22 -7.19 7.77 1.82
C PRO A 22 -7.47 8.57 3.11
N THR A 23 -7.91 7.88 4.15
CA THR A 23 -8.26 8.51 5.43
C THR A 23 -7.22 8.29 6.51
N ASP A 24 -6.40 7.24 6.38
CA ASP A 24 -5.40 6.89 7.39
C ASP A 24 -4.25 6.07 6.81
N VAL A 25 -3.09 6.11 7.49
CA VAL A 25 -1.88 5.36 7.16
C VAL A 25 -1.18 4.85 8.42
N LEU A 26 -0.78 3.58 8.38
CA LEU A 26 0.00 2.89 9.42
C LEU A 26 1.33 2.42 8.84
N ILE A 27 2.39 2.50 9.64
CA ILE A 27 3.66 1.82 9.37
C ILE A 27 3.65 0.48 10.11
N ASP A 28 3.64 -0.61 9.36
CA ASP A 28 3.92 -1.95 9.87
C ASP A 28 5.44 -2.15 9.90
N LYS A 29 6.01 -2.09 11.10
CA LYS A 29 7.45 -2.28 11.33
C LYS A 29 7.88 -3.74 11.23
N GLU A 30 6.96 -4.69 11.40
CA GLU A 30 7.28 -6.13 11.30
C GLU A 30 7.54 -6.51 9.84
N THR A 31 6.71 -6.00 8.93
CA THR A 31 6.82 -6.29 7.50
C THR A 31 7.45 -5.17 6.68
N ASP A 32 7.98 -4.14 7.33
CA ASP A 32 8.48 -2.90 6.72
C ASP A 32 7.57 -2.40 5.58
N SER A 33 6.30 -2.19 5.92
CA SER A 33 5.25 -1.88 4.95
C SER A 33 4.35 -0.74 5.43
N LEU A 34 3.73 -0.04 4.48
CA LEU A 34 2.67 0.92 4.71
C LEU A 34 1.33 0.22 4.54
N ILE A 35 0.44 0.35 5.53
CA ILE A 35 -0.96 -0.06 5.43
C ILE A 35 -1.80 1.20 5.30
N ILE A 36 -2.63 1.29 4.25
CA ILE A 36 -3.38 2.50 3.89
C ILE A 36 -4.87 2.19 3.82
N CYS A 37 -5.67 2.96 4.54
CA CYS A 37 -7.12 2.94 4.49
C CYS A 37 -7.61 3.81 3.31
N ASP A 38 -7.84 3.18 2.16
CA ASP A 38 -8.18 3.83 0.89
C ASP A 38 -9.70 3.92 0.72
N TYR A 39 -10.32 4.82 1.48
CA TYR A 39 -11.77 4.89 1.67
C TYR A 39 -12.55 5.09 0.36
N GLY A 40 -12.12 5.99 -0.53
CA GLY A 40 -12.80 6.24 -1.80
C GLY A 40 -12.75 5.07 -2.78
N ASN A 41 -11.83 4.12 -2.56
CA ASN A 41 -11.80 2.83 -3.25
C ASN A 41 -12.44 1.69 -2.46
N ARG A 42 -12.90 1.95 -1.22
CA ARG A 42 -13.48 0.97 -0.30
C ARG A 42 -12.56 -0.23 -0.12
N ARG A 43 -11.28 0.04 0.11
CA ARG A 43 -10.26 -1.00 0.28
C ARG A 43 -9.22 -0.60 1.33
N VAL A 44 -8.47 -1.59 1.80
CA VAL A 44 -7.22 -1.41 2.54
C VAL A 44 -6.11 -2.01 1.68
N VAL A 45 -5.03 -1.25 1.47
CA VAL A 45 -3.87 -1.70 0.69
C VAL A 45 -2.62 -1.76 1.56
N ARG A 46 -1.74 -2.71 1.27
CA ARG A 46 -0.39 -2.79 1.82
C ARG A 46 0.63 -2.51 0.73
N TRP A 47 1.52 -1.55 1.00
CA TRP A 47 2.67 -1.24 0.17
C TRP A 47 3.95 -1.62 0.90
N PRO A 48 4.78 -2.51 0.36
CA PRO A 48 6.11 -2.74 0.92
C PRO A 48 6.92 -1.44 0.82
N SER A 49 7.58 -1.06 1.91
CA SER A 49 8.50 0.06 1.88
C SER A 49 9.69 -0.37 1.02
N ARG A 50 10.07 0.44 0.03
CA ARG A 50 11.30 0.23 -0.72
C ARG A 50 12.47 0.73 0.12
N SER A 51 12.71 0.13 1.29
CA SER A 51 13.99 0.23 2.00
C SER A 51 15.04 -0.63 1.28
N GLY A 52 15.19 -0.38 -0.02
CA GLY A 52 16.32 -0.82 -0.82
C GLY A 52 17.19 0.40 -1.10
N THR A 53 17.81 0.95 -0.07
CA THR A 53 19.09 1.64 -0.27
C THR A 53 20.00 0.60 -0.87
N THR A 54 20.36 0.76 -2.13
CA THR A 54 21.42 0.00 -2.79
C THR A 54 22.65 0.00 -1.85
N PRO A 55 23.12 -1.13 -1.31
CA PRO A 55 24.50 -1.21 -0.85
C PRO A 55 25.37 -1.02 -2.10
N GLY A 56 26.39 -0.16 -1.99
CA GLY A 56 27.22 0.31 -3.11
C GLY A 56 27.81 -0.78 -4.00
#